data_AF-A0A939VY49-F1
#
_entry.id   AF-A0A939VY49-F1
#
_cell.length_a   1.000
_cell.length_b   1.000
_cell.length_c   1.000
_cell.angle_alpha   90.00
_cell.angle_beta   90.00
_cell.angle_gamma   90.00
#
_symmetry.space_group_name_H-M   'P 1'
#
loop_
_entity.id
_entity.type
_entity.pdbx_description
1 polymer ?
#
loop_
_entity_poly.entity_id
_entity_poly.type
_entity_poly.pdbx_seq_one_letter_code
_entity_poly.pdbx_strand_id
1 'polypeptide(L)'
;MGVADYLILLVYLAALAGIGWYFRSSKGEGVSYFLAGRSMGFFPIGLSVMVTTFSALNYLAFPGEVFAHGLYVLVSLPVFFLAAVPIVFI
;
A
#
# COMPACT_ATOMS: atom_id res chain seq x y z
N MET A 1 -17.63 -4.49 -19.16
CA MET A 1 -16.16 -4.52 -19.27
C MET A 1 -15.82 -4.49 -20.74
N GLY A 2 -15.42 -3.32 -21.24
CA GLY A 2 -14.97 -3.13 -22.60
C GLY A 2 -13.49 -3.47 -22.76
N VAL A 3 -13.02 -3.48 -24.01
CA VAL A 3 -11.61 -3.75 -24.35
C VAL A 3 -10.66 -2.77 -23.65
N ALA A 4 -11.09 -1.51 -23.46
CA ALA A 4 -10.31 -0.49 -22.77
C ALA A 4 -10.04 -0.85 -21.29
N ASP A 5 -11.00 -1.45 -20.58
CA ASP A 5 -10.84 -1.84 -19.17
C ASP A 5 -9.74 -2.89 -19.02
N TYR A 6 -9.74 -3.89 -19.92
CA TYR A 6 -8.74 -4.94 -19.95
C TYR A 6 -7.35 -4.42 -20.31
N LEU A 7 -7.26 -3.46 -21.23
CA LEU A 7 -5.99 -2.81 -21.57
C LEU A 7 -5.39 -2.07 -20.37
N ILE A 8 -6.20 -1.30 -19.65
CA ILE A 8 -5.74 -0.58 -18.45
C ILE A 8 -5.24 -1.58 -17.39
N LEU A 9 -5.99 -2.66 -17.15
CA LEU A 9 -5.59 -3.71 -16.22
C LEU A 9 -4.27 -4.36 -16.62
N LEU A 10 -4.09 -4.69 -17.90
CA LEU A 10 -2.87 -5.31 -18.41
C LEU A 10 -1.66 -4.37 -18.25
N VAL A 11 -1.81 -3.09 -18.55
CA VAL A 11 -0.76 -2.07 -18.35
C VAL A 11 -0.40 -1.94 -16.88
N TYR A 12 -1.39 -1.92 -15.98
CA TYR A 12 -1.16 -1.86 -14.53
C TYR A 12 -0.34 -3.06 -14.03
N LEU A 13 -0.72 -4.28 -14.42
CA LEU A 13 0.00 -5.50 -14.06
C LEU A 13 1.41 -5.53 -14.64
N ALA A 14 1.58 -5.11 -15.89
CA ALA A 14 2.88 -5.03 -16.55
C ALA A 14 3.81 -4.02 -15.85
N ALA A 15 3.27 -2.87 -15.42
CA ALA A 15 4.02 -1.87 -14.65
C ALA A 15 4.50 -2.44 -13.31
N LEU A 16 3.63 -3.11 -12.55
CA LEU A 16 4.01 -3.75 -11.28
C LEU A 16 5.11 -4.81 -11.48
N ALA A 17 4.95 -5.69 -12.47
CA ALA A 17 5.95 -6.69 -12.80
C ALA A 17 7.28 -6.06 -13.25
N GLY A 18 7.21 -4.98 -14.04
CA GLY A 18 8.37 -4.22 -14.50
C GLY A 18 9.14 -3.56 -13.36
N ILE A 19 8.45 -2.96 -12.39
CA ILE A 19 9.07 -2.39 -11.17
C ILE A 19 9.77 -3.50 -10.39
N GLY A 20 9.09 -4.63 -10.14
CA GLY A 20 9.66 -5.77 -9.43
C GLY A 20 10.91 -6.33 -10.12
N TRP A 21 10.87 -6.44 -11.45
CA TRP A 21 12.03 -6.88 -12.23
C TRP A 21 13.17 -5.86 -12.15
N TYR A 22 12.90 -4.57 -12.33
CA TYR A 22 13.92 -3.52 -12.29
C TYR A 22 14.68 -3.50 -10.95
N PHE A 23 13.96 -3.62 -9.82
CA PHE A 23 14.57 -3.59 -8.49
C PHE A 23 15.05 -4.97 -7.98
N ARG A 24 14.93 -6.05 -8.77
CA ARG A 24 15.37 -7.41 -8.37
C ARG A 24 16.87 -7.52 -8.08
N SER A 25 17.69 -6.61 -8.62
CA SER A 25 19.15 -6.67 -8.60
C SER A 25 19.77 -5.60 -7.69
N SER A 26 19.17 -5.36 -6.52
CA SER A 26 19.89 -4.65 -5.45
C SER A 26 21.00 -5.57 -4.93
N LYS A 27 22.24 -5.29 -5.33
CA LYS A 27 23.46 -6.09 -5.14
C LYS A 27 23.96 -6.17 -3.68
N GLY A 28 23.07 -6.19 -2.70
CA GLY A 28 23.42 -6.27 -1.29
C GLY A 28 23.25 -7.68 -0.73
N GLU A 29 24.16 -8.09 0.15
CA GLU A 29 23.95 -9.21 1.08
C GLU A 29 22.52 -9.15 1.65
N GLY A 30 21.83 -10.29 1.82
CA GLY A 30 20.37 -10.33 2.06
C GLY A 30 19.83 -9.36 3.13
N VAL A 31 20.64 -9.00 4.12
CA VAL A 31 20.36 -7.99 5.15
C VAL A 31 20.11 -6.58 4.56
N SER A 32 20.89 -6.16 3.56
CA SER A 32 20.76 -4.86 2.88
C SER A 32 19.50 -4.75 2.03
N TYR A 33 19.00 -5.88 1.50
CA TYR A 33 17.71 -5.94 0.80
C TYR A 33 16.54 -5.66 1.76
N PHE A 34 16.55 -6.25 2.96
CA PHE A 34 15.50 -6.02 3.97
C PHE A 34 15.56 -4.62 4.61
N LEU A 35 16.77 -4.06 4.77
CA LEU A 35 16.96 -2.75 5.39
C LEU A 35 16.92 -1.59 4.38
N ALA A 36 16.80 -1.85 3.08
CA ALA A 36 16.94 -0.86 2.00
C ALA A 36 18.19 0.04 2.17
N GLY A 37 19.30 -0.54 2.64
CA GLY A 37 20.53 0.18 2.98
C GLY A 37 20.37 1.29 4.04
N ARG A 38 19.28 1.29 4.81
CA ARG A 38 18.89 2.34 5.79
C ARG A 38 18.83 3.75 5.20
N SER A 39 18.60 3.84 3.89
CA SER A 39 18.65 5.08 3.11
C SER A 39 17.28 5.73 2.90
N MET A 40 16.19 5.00 3.17
CA MET A 40 14.84 5.51 3.01
C MET A 40 14.43 6.40 4.18
N GLY A 41 13.90 7.59 3.88
CA GLY A 41 13.34 8.49 4.89
C GLY A 41 11.99 8.03 5.45
N PHE A 42 11.51 8.70 6.50
CA PHE A 42 10.25 8.36 7.18
C PHE A 42 9.01 8.41 6.27
N PHE A 43 9.01 9.29 5.25
CA PHE A 43 7.87 9.48 4.35
C PHE A 43 7.59 8.26 3.44
N PRO A 44 8.54 7.76 2.62
CA PRO A 44 8.30 6.57 1.79
C PRO A 44 8.05 5.31 2.62
N ILE A 45 8.66 5.19 3.81
CA ILE A 45 8.41 4.09 4.74
C ILE A 45 6.97 4.14 5.26
N GLY A 46 6.53 5.30 5.76
CA GLY A 46 5.16 5.48 6.23
C GLY A 46 4.12 5.22 5.14
N LEU A 47 4.37 5.66 3.91
CA LEU A 47 3.50 5.39 2.77
C LEU A 47 3.39 3.89 2.46
N SER A 48 4.51 3.16 2.49
CA SER A 48 4.53 1.70 2.27
C SER A 48 3.73 0.95 3.34
N VAL A 49 3.92 1.31 4.61
CA VAL A 49 3.18 0.72 5.74
C VAL A 49 1.68 1.01 5.65
N MET A 50 1.31 2.25 5.31
CA MET A 50 -0.08 2.63 5.04
C MET A 50 -0.69 1.73 3.97
N VAL A 51 -0.08 1.69 2.78
CA VAL A 51 -0.59 0.90 1.65
C VAL A 51 -0.70 -0.59 2.01
N THR A 52 0.25 -1.15 2.75
CA THR A 52 0.24 -2.55 3.18
C THR A 52 -0.91 -2.88 4.14
N THR A 53 -1.32 -1.91 4.96
CA THR A 53 -2.45 -2.08 5.89
C THR A 53 -3.79 -2.14 5.16
N PHE A 54 -3.89 -1.54 3.96
CA PHE A 54 -5.09 -1.60 3.13
C PHE A 54 -5.13 -2.89 2.28
N SER A 55 -6.01 -3.80 2.68
CA SER A 55 -6.36 -5.00 1.89
C SER A 55 -7.65 -4.82 1.09
N ALA A 56 -7.95 -5.77 0.18
CA ALA A 56 -9.20 -5.81 -0.59
C ALA A 56 -10.47 -5.81 0.29
N LEU A 57 -10.40 -6.34 1.52
CA LEU A 57 -11.51 -6.31 2.47
C LEU A 57 -11.90 -4.87 2.83
N ASN A 58 -10.92 -4.01 3.06
CA ASN A 58 -11.17 -2.62 3.43
C ASN A 58 -11.91 -1.88 2.31
N TYR A 59 -11.56 -2.15 1.05
CA TYR A 59 -12.22 -1.56 -0.12
C TYR A 59 -13.71 -1.90 -0.23
N LEU A 60 -14.12 -3.08 0.24
CA LEU A 60 -15.52 -3.51 0.22
C LEU A 60 -16.26 -3.12 1.51
N ALA A 61 -15.60 -3.25 2.66
CA ALA A 61 -16.19 -3.01 3.97
C ALA A 61 -16.54 -1.53 4.18
N PHE A 62 -15.65 -0.61 3.77
CA PHE A 62 -15.84 0.82 4.01
C PHE A 62 -17.11 1.40 3.37
N PRO A 63 -17.38 1.22 2.05
CA PRO A 63 -18.64 1.67 1.47
C PRO A 63 -19.85 0.91 2.02
N GLY A 64 -19.69 -0.37 2.38
CA GLY A 64 -20.76 -1.16 3.01
C GLY A 64 -21.18 -0.59 4.37
N GLU A 65 -20.20 -0.20 5.20
CA GLU A 65 -20.44 0.46 6.48
C GLU A 65 -21.02 1.86 6.33
N VAL A 66 -20.54 2.64 5.35
CA VAL A 66 -21.11 3.97 5.07
C VAL A 66 -22.58 3.86 4.61
N PHE A 67 -22.90 2.83 3.81
CA PHE A 67 -24.27 2.56 3.40
C PHE A 67 -25.16 2.16 4.58
N ALA A 68 -24.65 1.35 5.52
CA ALA A 68 -25.43 0.85 6.66
C ALA A 68 -25.55 1.84 7.83
N HIS A 69 -24.47 2.56 8.16
CA HIS A 69 -24.33 3.34 9.39
C HIS A 69 -24.00 4.83 9.14
N GLY A 70 -23.90 5.25 7.87
CA GLY A 70 -23.62 6.64 7.49
C GLY A 70 -22.17 7.05 7.72
N LEU A 71 -21.93 8.36 7.85
CA LEU A 71 -20.58 8.94 7.94
C LEU A 71 -19.86 8.69 9.27
N TYR A 72 -20.47 7.98 10.22
CA TYR A 72 -19.83 7.63 11.49
C TYR A 72 -18.52 6.84 11.29
N VAL A 73 -18.43 6.04 10.22
CA VAL A 73 -17.19 5.33 9.87
C VAL A 73 -16.00 6.26 9.63
N LEU A 74 -16.21 7.54 9.31
CA LEU A 74 -15.10 8.49 9.21
C LEU A 74 -14.40 8.73 10.56
N VAL A 75 -15.08 8.49 11.68
CA VAL A 75 -14.50 8.56 13.03
C VAL A 75 -13.47 7.44 13.26
N SER A 76 -13.51 6.36 12.47
CA SER A 76 -12.49 5.30 12.51
C SER A 76 -11.29 5.58 11.60
N LEU A 77 -11.31 6.64 10.77
CA LEU A 77 -10.17 7.01 9.93
C LEU A 77 -8.88 7.32 10.71
N PRO A 78 -8.92 8.00 11.87
CA PRO A 78 -7.73 8.25 12.68
C PRO A 78 -7.02 6.98 13.14
N VAL A 79 -7.73 5.85 13.30
CA VAL A 79 -7.12 4.57 13.68
C VAL A 79 -6.06 4.13 12.66
N PHE A 80 -6.27 4.41 11.37
CA PHE A 80 -5.30 4.05 10.33
C PHE A 80 -4.03 4.89 10.44
N PHE A 81 -4.16 6.20 10.71
CA PHE A 81 -3.00 7.07 10.92
C PHE A 81 -2.27 6.77 12.24
N LEU A 82 -3.02 6.54 13.33
CA LEU A 82 -2.47 6.24 14.65
C LEU A 82 -1.81 4.85 14.72
N ALA A 83 -2.21 3.89 13.89
CA ALA A 83 -1.58 2.57 13.83
C ALA A 83 -0.21 2.60 13.11
N ALA A 84 -0.02 3.44 12.09
CA ALA A 84 1.26 3.48 11.38
C ALA A 84 2.29 4.44 11.96
N VAL A 85 1.85 5.50 12.65
CA VAL A 85 2.76 6.40 13.38
C VAL A 85 3.75 5.61 14.27
N PRO A 86 3.32 4.72 15.19
CA PRO A 86 4.25 3.98 16.04
C PRO A 86 5.16 3.03 15.24
N ILE A 87 4.70 2.45 14.12
CA ILE A 87 5.51 1.56 13.28
C ILE A 87 6.64 2.30 12.56
N VAL A 88 6.43 3.57 12.22
CA VAL A 88 7.45 4.39 11.55
C VAL A 88 8.52 4.92 12.53
N PHE A 89 8.21 4.97 13.82
CA PHE A 89 9.10 5.47 14.87
C PHE A 89 9.77 4.38 15.73
N ILE A 90 9.50 3.10 15.45
CA ILE A 90 10.21 1.93 16.01
C ILE A 90 11.33 1.53 15.03
#